data_AF-X8CK37-F1
#
_entry.id   AF-X8CK37-F1
#
_cell.length_a   1.000
_cell.length_b   1.000
_cell.length_c   1.000
_cell.angle_alpha   90.00
_cell.angle_beta   90.00
_cell.angle_gamma   90.00
#
_symmetry.space_group_name_H-M   'P 1'
#
loop_
_entity.id
_entity.type
_entity.pdbx_description
1 polymer ?
#
loop_
_entity_poly.entity_id
_entity_poly.type
_entity_poly.pdbx_seq_one_letter_code
_entity_poly.pdbx_strand_id
1 'polypeptide(L)'
;MPPLRGVRRGALMGSLVIPIGPSGVLLGKVGAGNRLMLPLDDPGELSRVHIAAEDSLAKRIVLRMAGAGERITVHTRDLQRWASLRMPDIAVDNRVRPVAGTTVSVVDGTVMPAPRPNTLISVGEPGEPYRGSADVVITQIGPASVEVQAAGQRHTVEVELFRAENRYVSSEPTILRTSELEPVD
;
A
#
# COMPACT_ATOMS: atom_id res chain seq x y z
N MET A 1 -7.77 -10.29 -24.09
CA MET A 1 -8.08 -8.97 -24.67
C MET A 1 -8.99 -9.14 -25.88
N PRO A 2 -10.09 -8.38 -26.01
CA PRO A 2 -10.87 -8.37 -27.23
C PRO A 2 -10.05 -7.74 -28.38
N PRO A 3 -10.17 -8.25 -29.62
CA PRO A 3 -9.44 -7.70 -30.76
C PRO A 3 -10.01 -6.32 -31.13
N LEU A 4 -9.18 -5.29 -31.04
CA LEU A 4 -9.49 -3.96 -31.56
C LEU A 4 -9.63 -4.04 -33.09
N ARG A 5 -10.86 -3.93 -33.61
CA ARG A 5 -11.13 -3.90 -35.05
C ARG A 5 -10.97 -2.47 -35.57
N GLY A 6 -10.33 -2.30 -36.72
CA GLY A 6 -10.20 -1.00 -37.39
C GLY A 6 -8.94 -0.19 -37.06
N VAL A 7 -8.14 -0.62 -36.08
CA VAL A 7 -6.84 0.01 -35.79
C VAL A 7 -5.74 -0.78 -36.49
N ARG A 8 -5.15 -0.22 -37.55
CA ARG A 8 -3.95 -0.79 -38.16
C ARG A 8 -2.78 -0.64 -37.19
N ARG A 9 -2.11 -1.74 -36.85
CA ARG A 9 -0.84 -1.69 -36.12
C ARG A 9 0.16 -0.90 -36.96
N GLY A 10 0.61 0.25 -36.46
CA GLY A 10 1.66 1.06 -37.09
C GLY A 10 3.03 0.63 -36.59
N ALA A 11 4.05 0.76 -37.43
CA ALA A 11 5.44 0.67 -36.98
C ALA A 11 5.76 1.89 -36.11
N LEU A 12 6.43 1.69 -34.98
CA LEU A 12 6.99 2.78 -34.20
C LEU A 12 8.06 3.47 -35.05
N MET A 13 7.86 4.76 -35.37
CA MET A 13 8.77 5.55 -36.20
C MET A 13 10.00 6.06 -35.41
N GLY A 14 10.19 5.59 -34.17
CA GLY A 14 11.25 5.99 -33.26
C GLY A 14 11.25 5.12 -31.99
N SER A 15 12.14 5.42 -31.04
CA SER A 15 12.19 4.70 -29.76
C SER A 15 10.96 5.00 -28.91
N LEU A 16 10.24 3.96 -28.50
CA LEU A 16 9.20 4.06 -27.48
C LEU A 16 9.88 3.98 -26.11
N VAL A 17 9.95 5.11 -25.41
CA VAL A 17 10.41 5.14 -24.01
C VAL A 17 9.25 4.70 -23.13
N ILE A 18 9.32 3.48 -22.61
CA ILE A 18 8.41 3.00 -21.57
C ILE A 18 9.12 3.26 -20.24
N PRO A 19 8.56 4.08 -19.34
CA PRO A 19 9.13 4.22 -18.01
C PRO A 19 9.13 2.86 -17.33
N ILE A 20 10.29 2.41 -16.84
CA ILE A 20 10.34 1.26 -15.93
C ILE A 20 9.80 1.76 -14.58
N GLY A 21 8.54 1.46 -14.32
CA GLY A 21 7.92 1.68 -13.02
C GLY A 21 8.56 0.79 -11.94
N PRO A 22 8.27 1.05 -10.67
CA PRO A 22 8.70 0.15 -9.59
C PRO A 22 8.23 -1.28 -9.85
N SER A 23 9.03 -2.28 -9.49
CA SER A 23 8.68 -3.71 -9.67
C SER A 23 7.47 -4.17 -8.83
N GLY A 24 6.84 -3.25 -8.10
CA GLY A 24 5.71 -3.49 -7.21
C GLY A 24 6.08 -3.45 -5.74
N VAL A 25 5.05 -3.59 -4.91
CA VAL A 25 5.13 -3.57 -3.45
C VAL A 25 5.48 -4.98 -2.97
N LEU A 26 6.52 -5.12 -2.15
CA LEU A 26 6.85 -6.41 -1.55
C LEU A 26 5.78 -6.80 -0.54
N LEU A 27 5.00 -7.84 -0.83
CA LEU A 27 3.97 -8.32 0.09
C LEU A 27 4.52 -9.37 1.05
N GLY A 28 5.37 -10.27 0.56
CA GLY A 28 5.95 -11.34 1.37
C GLY A 28 6.41 -12.51 0.53
N LYS A 29 6.31 -13.73 1.08
CA LYS A 29 6.72 -14.98 0.42
C LYS A 29 5.52 -15.83 0.01
N VAL A 30 5.66 -16.54 -1.12
CA VAL A 30 4.69 -17.51 -1.63
C VAL A 30 5.35 -18.88 -1.81
N GLY A 31 4.59 -19.95 -1.59
CA GLY A 31 5.00 -21.32 -1.86
C GLY A 31 6.38 -21.68 -1.28
N ALA A 32 7.33 -22.03 -2.15
CA ALA A 32 8.69 -22.45 -1.80
C ALA A 32 9.61 -21.33 -1.26
N GLY A 33 9.05 -20.18 -0.84
CA GLY A 33 9.81 -19.05 -0.30
C GLY A 33 10.14 -17.94 -1.30
N ASN A 34 9.58 -17.99 -2.51
CA ASN A 34 9.72 -16.94 -3.50
C ASN A 34 9.05 -15.65 -3.01
N ARG A 35 9.69 -14.50 -3.22
CA ARG A 35 9.08 -13.22 -2.86
C ARG A 35 8.03 -12.80 -3.88
N LEU A 36 6.86 -12.40 -3.39
CA LEU A 36 5.80 -11.78 -4.17
C LEU A 36 5.93 -10.27 -4.08
N MET A 37 6.24 -9.64 -5.21
CA MET A 37 6.08 -8.20 -5.42
C MET A 37 4.88 -8.00 -6.34
N LEU A 38 3.99 -7.08 -5.98
CA LEU A 38 2.78 -6.79 -6.73
C LEU A 38 2.63 -5.28 -6.94
N PRO A 39 2.60 -4.77 -8.18
CA PRO A 39 2.21 -3.38 -8.42
C PRO A 39 0.76 -3.19 -7.96
N LEU A 40 0.54 -2.15 -7.15
CA LEU A 40 -0.77 -1.78 -6.62
C LEU A 40 -1.37 -0.56 -7.33
N ASP A 41 -0.58 0.05 -8.21
CA ASP A 41 -0.90 1.15 -9.10
C ASP A 41 -0.87 0.67 -10.57
N ASP A 42 -1.49 1.46 -11.43
CA ASP A 42 -1.48 1.30 -12.88
C ASP A 42 -1.33 2.70 -13.52
N PRO A 43 -0.32 2.93 -14.36
CA PRO A 43 -0.13 4.22 -15.02
C PRO A 43 -1.16 4.50 -16.12
N GLY A 44 -1.86 3.47 -16.63
CA GLY A 44 -2.83 3.55 -17.71
C GLY A 44 -4.29 3.55 -17.26
N GLU A 45 -4.60 3.03 -16.08
CA GLU A 45 -5.97 2.92 -15.56
C GLU A 45 -6.09 3.33 -14.08
N LEU A 46 -7.33 3.49 -13.59
CA LEU A 46 -7.56 3.72 -12.16
C LEU A 46 -7.43 2.40 -11.41
N SER A 47 -6.54 2.32 -10.43
CA SER A 47 -6.34 1.14 -9.60
C SER A 47 -7.12 1.22 -8.28
N ARG A 48 -7.79 0.13 -7.93
CA ARG A 48 -8.53 -0.04 -6.68
C ARG A 48 -7.96 -1.21 -5.91
N VAL A 49 -7.49 -0.93 -4.71
CA VAL A 49 -6.98 -1.95 -3.79
C VAL A 49 -7.85 -1.96 -2.55
N HIS A 50 -8.18 -3.16 -2.07
CA HIS A 50 -8.79 -3.34 -0.76
C HIS A 50 -7.88 -4.16 0.14
N ILE A 51 -7.67 -3.68 1.37
CA ILE A 51 -6.90 -4.36 2.41
C ILE A 51 -7.83 -4.60 3.60
N ALA A 52 -8.20 -5.86 3.83
CA ALA A 52 -8.93 -6.31 5.02
C ALA A 52 -7.94 -6.99 5.97
N ALA A 53 -7.28 -6.20 6.81
CA ALA A 53 -6.22 -6.67 7.69
C ALA A 53 -6.09 -5.76 8.93
N GLU A 54 -5.49 -6.30 9.99
CA GLU A 54 -5.08 -5.52 11.13
C GLU A 54 -4.12 -4.39 10.74
N ASP A 55 -4.17 -3.31 11.50
CA ASP A 55 -3.34 -2.13 11.34
C ASP A 55 -1.85 -2.43 11.15
N SER A 56 -1.34 -3.44 11.88
CA SER A 56 0.07 -3.81 11.82
C SER A 56 0.50 -4.27 10.42
N LEU A 57 -0.36 -5.01 9.71
CA LEU A 57 -0.10 -5.47 8.34
C LEU A 57 -0.48 -4.40 7.31
N ALA A 58 -1.62 -3.74 7.49
CA ALA A 58 -2.08 -2.70 6.57
C ALA A 58 -1.06 -1.54 6.49
N LYS A 59 -0.56 -1.07 7.64
CA LYS A 59 0.47 -0.01 7.71
C LYS A 59 1.78 -0.43 7.06
N ARG A 60 2.20 -1.71 7.18
CA ARG A 60 3.42 -2.22 6.50
C ARG A 60 3.25 -2.18 4.99
N ILE A 61 2.10 -2.58 4.47
CA ILE A 61 1.84 -2.51 3.02
C ILE A 61 1.91 -1.05 2.56
N VAL A 62 1.23 -0.14 3.25
CA VAL A 62 1.27 1.31 2.95
C VAL A 62 2.69 1.87 3.02
N LEU A 63 3.47 1.48 4.04
CA LEU A 63 4.86 1.87 4.19
C LEU A 63 5.70 1.43 2.98
N ARG A 64 5.52 0.19 2.53
CA ARG A 64 6.26 -0.36 1.39
C ARG A 64 5.88 0.27 0.07
N MET A 65 4.64 0.74 -0.07
CA MET A 65 4.25 1.56 -1.24
C MET A 65 5.06 2.86 -1.30
N ALA A 66 5.16 3.58 -0.18
CA ALA A 66 6.00 4.77 -0.13
C ALA A 66 7.48 4.43 -0.39
N GLY A 67 7.96 3.31 0.14
CA GLY A 67 9.30 2.78 -0.18
C GLY A 67 9.50 2.38 -1.65
N ALA A 68 8.42 2.12 -2.39
CA ALA A 68 8.42 1.85 -3.82
C ALA A 68 8.34 3.14 -4.68
N GLY A 69 8.25 4.31 -4.04
CA GLY A 69 8.24 5.62 -4.71
C GLY A 69 6.88 6.33 -4.70
N GLU A 70 5.86 5.75 -4.06
CA GLU A 70 4.53 6.38 -3.99
C GLU A 70 4.47 7.55 -3.02
N ARG A 71 3.74 8.60 -3.41
CA ARG A 71 3.41 9.73 -2.53
C ARG A 71 1.98 9.56 -2.05
N ILE A 72 1.82 9.33 -0.75
CA ILE A 72 0.59 8.82 -0.16
C ILE A 72 -0.10 9.92 0.64
N THR A 73 -1.42 10.06 0.46
CA THR A 73 -2.28 10.72 1.45
C THR A 73 -3.23 9.71 2.08
N VAL A 74 -3.13 9.55 3.39
CA VAL A 74 -4.11 8.82 4.20
C VAL A 74 -5.21 9.79 4.61
N HIS A 75 -6.44 9.50 4.20
CA HIS A 75 -7.63 10.26 4.51
C HIS A 75 -8.39 9.58 5.65
N THR A 76 -8.36 10.19 6.83
CA THR A 76 -8.94 9.61 8.04
C THR A 76 -9.44 10.67 9.02
N ARG A 77 -10.51 10.34 9.76
CA ARG A 77 -10.91 11.10 10.95
C ARG A 77 -10.19 10.63 12.22
N ASP A 78 -9.64 9.42 12.22
CA ASP A 78 -8.84 8.87 13.32
C ASP A 78 -7.35 9.04 13.05
N LEU A 79 -6.84 10.25 13.33
CA LEU A 79 -5.43 10.57 13.14
C LEU A 79 -4.51 9.75 14.06
N GLN A 80 -5.00 9.27 15.20
CA GLN A 80 -4.20 8.51 16.16
C GLN A 80 -3.93 7.10 15.67
N ARG A 81 -4.93 6.45 15.03
CA ARG A 81 -4.74 5.18 14.33
C ARG A 81 -3.51 5.21 13.41
N TRP A 82 -3.34 6.29 12.65
CA TRP A 82 -2.28 6.43 11.66
C TRP A 82 -1.03 7.18 12.16
N ALA A 83 -0.98 7.56 13.45
CA ALA A 83 0.07 8.40 13.99
C ALA A 83 1.48 7.77 13.96
N SER A 84 1.60 6.45 13.86
CA SER A 84 2.90 5.79 13.75
C SER A 84 3.53 5.91 12.35
N LEU A 85 2.75 6.20 11.29
CA LEU A 85 3.26 6.37 9.93
C LEU A 85 3.95 7.72 9.74
N ARG A 86 5.19 7.83 10.21
CA ARG A 86 6.03 9.04 10.12
C ARG A 86 7.09 8.92 9.02
N MET A 87 6.68 8.99 7.75
CA MET A 87 7.60 9.02 6.61
C MET A 87 7.38 10.27 5.74
N PRO A 88 8.42 10.81 5.08
CA PRO A 88 8.29 12.01 4.25
C PRO A 88 7.20 11.92 3.18
N ASP A 89 7.07 10.75 2.53
CA ASP A 89 6.13 10.53 1.43
C ASP A 89 4.74 10.04 1.89
N ILE A 90 4.45 10.08 3.20
CA ILE A 90 3.14 9.75 3.76
C ILE A 90 2.59 10.95 4.53
N ALA A 91 1.54 11.55 3.99
CA ALA A 91 0.72 12.52 4.71
C ALA A 91 -0.51 11.85 5.33
N VAL A 92 -0.84 12.18 6.57
CA VAL A 92 -2.08 11.76 7.24
C VAL A 92 -2.92 13.01 7.48
N ASP A 93 -4.11 13.06 6.90
CA ASP A 93 -4.99 14.23 6.95
C ASP A 93 -6.48 13.83 7.04
N ASN A 94 -7.31 14.73 7.55
CA ASN A 94 -8.76 14.57 7.60
C ASN A 94 -9.50 15.32 6.49
N ARG A 95 -8.76 15.98 5.59
CA ARG A 95 -9.29 16.70 4.44
C ARG A 95 -9.65 15.76 3.28
N VAL A 96 -10.67 16.17 2.53
CA VAL A 96 -11.09 15.51 1.28
C VAL A 96 -10.07 15.69 0.16
N ARG A 97 -9.43 16.87 0.07
CA ARG A 97 -8.45 17.14 -0.99
C ARG A 97 -7.12 16.47 -0.62
N PRO A 98 -6.55 15.60 -1.48
CA PRO A 98 -5.22 15.05 -1.27
C PRO A 98 -4.14 16.13 -1.27
N VAL A 99 -3.00 15.83 -0.62
CA VAL A 99 -1.82 16.69 -0.70
C VAL A 99 -1.35 16.81 -2.16
N ALA A 100 -0.78 17.96 -2.51
CA ALA A 100 -0.28 18.17 -3.87
C ALA A 100 0.78 17.13 -4.23
N GLY A 101 0.63 16.50 -5.39
CA GLY A 101 1.55 15.45 -5.86
C GLY A 101 1.20 14.03 -5.41
N THR A 102 0.16 13.82 -4.61
CA THR A 102 -0.30 12.48 -4.21
C THR A 102 -0.58 11.59 -5.42
N THR A 103 0.03 10.40 -5.40
CA THR A 103 -0.17 9.33 -6.40
C THR A 103 -1.14 8.27 -5.89
N VAL A 104 -1.17 8.06 -4.56
CA VAL A 104 -2.05 7.09 -3.90
C VAL A 104 -2.84 7.74 -2.77
N SER A 105 -4.16 7.57 -2.77
CA SER A 105 -4.99 7.88 -1.60
C SER A 105 -5.32 6.59 -0.84
N VAL A 106 -5.11 6.60 0.47
CA VAL A 106 -5.55 5.55 1.39
C VAL A 106 -6.76 6.05 2.17
N VAL A 107 -7.82 5.25 2.27
CA VAL A 107 -9.04 5.56 3.01
C VAL A 107 -9.37 4.45 4.00
N ASP A 108 -9.88 4.82 5.17
CA ASP A 108 -10.42 3.88 6.17
C ASP A 108 -11.96 3.93 6.25
N GLY A 109 -12.60 4.51 5.22
CA GLY A 109 -14.04 4.69 5.14
C GLY A 109 -14.58 5.97 5.79
N THR A 110 -13.75 6.73 6.54
CA THR A 110 -14.22 7.93 7.24
C THR A 110 -14.19 9.20 6.40
N VAL A 111 -13.26 9.28 5.43
CA VAL A 111 -13.09 10.42 4.52
C VAL A 111 -12.82 9.89 3.11
N MET A 112 -13.59 10.37 2.13
CA MET A 112 -13.39 10.02 0.72
C MET A 112 -12.65 11.14 -0.02
N PRO A 113 -11.59 10.83 -0.79
CA PRO A 113 -10.80 11.83 -1.47
C PRO A 113 -11.50 12.42 -2.69
N ALA A 114 -11.30 13.72 -2.94
CA ALA A 114 -11.69 14.40 -4.17
C ALA A 114 -10.69 15.52 -4.55
N PRO A 115 -10.16 15.56 -5.80
CA PRO A 115 -10.35 14.55 -6.84
C PRO A 115 -9.73 13.20 -6.44
N ARG A 116 -10.22 12.11 -7.01
CA ARG A 116 -9.64 10.79 -6.77
C ARG A 116 -8.31 10.68 -7.51
N PRO A 117 -7.21 10.26 -6.87
CA PRO A 117 -5.97 9.95 -7.58
C PRO A 117 -6.14 8.66 -8.40
N ASN A 118 -5.11 8.32 -9.18
CA ASN A 118 -5.11 7.10 -10.01
C ASN A 118 -5.28 5.84 -9.17
N THR A 119 -4.65 5.78 -7.99
CA THR A 119 -4.73 4.63 -7.10
C THR A 119 -5.48 4.96 -5.82
N LEU A 120 -6.54 4.20 -5.53
CA LEU A 120 -7.30 4.27 -4.29
C LEU A 120 -7.16 2.96 -3.51
N ILE A 121 -6.64 3.06 -2.29
CA ILE A 121 -6.58 1.95 -1.35
C ILE A 121 -7.62 2.15 -0.26
N SER A 122 -8.48 1.16 -0.07
CA SER A 122 -9.40 1.10 1.06
C SER A 122 -8.90 0.11 2.10
N VAL A 123 -8.92 0.51 3.37
CA VAL A 123 -8.54 -0.33 4.50
C VAL A 123 -9.78 -0.61 5.32
N GLY A 124 -10.10 -1.90 5.48
CA GLY A 124 -11.21 -2.41 6.27
C GLY A 124 -10.73 -3.31 7.40
N GLU A 125 -11.67 -3.74 8.23
CA GLU A 125 -11.39 -4.63 9.36
C GLU A 125 -11.00 -6.04 8.88
N PRO A 126 -10.12 -6.75 9.62
CA PRO A 126 -9.77 -8.12 9.30
C PRO A 126 -11.00 -9.05 9.40
N GLY A 127 -11.09 -10.03 8.51
CA GLY A 127 -12.16 -11.02 8.49
C GLY A 127 -13.49 -10.54 7.88
N GLU A 128 -13.63 -9.25 7.58
CA GLU A 128 -14.78 -8.76 6.83
C GLU A 128 -14.60 -9.01 5.32
N PRO A 129 -15.52 -9.74 4.66
CA PRO A 129 -15.43 -9.97 3.24
C PRO A 129 -15.69 -8.66 2.48
N TYR A 130 -14.79 -8.33 1.56
CA TYR A 130 -14.96 -7.17 0.69
C TYR A 130 -16.14 -7.37 -0.26
N ARG A 131 -17.15 -6.50 -0.16
CA ARG A 131 -18.37 -6.57 -0.98
C ARG A 131 -18.35 -5.67 -2.23
N GLY A 132 -17.26 -4.95 -2.46
CA GLY A 132 -17.09 -4.05 -3.60
C GLY A 132 -16.35 -4.68 -4.78
N SER A 133 -15.98 -3.85 -5.76
CA SER A 133 -15.04 -4.22 -6.82
C SER A 133 -13.69 -3.54 -6.60
N ALA A 134 -12.63 -4.36 -6.58
CA ALA A 134 -11.24 -3.94 -6.48
C ALA A 134 -10.41 -4.83 -7.41
N ASP A 135 -9.36 -4.25 -7.99
CA ASP A 135 -8.42 -4.95 -8.88
C ASP A 135 -7.51 -5.88 -8.08
N VAL A 136 -7.21 -5.48 -6.84
CA VAL A 136 -6.48 -6.26 -5.84
C VAL A 136 -7.24 -6.28 -4.52
N VAL A 137 -7.44 -7.48 -3.97
CA VAL A 137 -7.99 -7.69 -2.62
C VAL A 137 -6.94 -8.43 -1.79
N ILE A 138 -6.59 -7.87 -0.64
CA ILE A 138 -5.65 -8.43 0.32
C ILE A 138 -6.42 -8.70 1.61
N THR A 139 -6.56 -9.96 1.99
CA THR A 139 -7.33 -10.37 3.18
C THR A 139 -6.42 -11.10 4.15
N GLN A 140 -6.36 -10.65 5.39
CA GLN A 140 -5.61 -11.36 6.43
C GLN A 140 -6.31 -12.68 6.78
N ILE A 141 -5.55 -13.77 6.71
CA ILE A 141 -6.00 -15.14 7.00
C ILE A 141 -5.19 -15.80 8.12
N GLY A 142 -4.23 -15.08 8.71
CA GLY A 142 -3.45 -15.50 9.86
C GLY A 142 -2.63 -14.33 10.44
N PRO A 143 -1.86 -14.54 11.51
CA PRO A 143 -1.13 -13.46 12.21
C PRO A 143 -0.16 -12.68 11.30
N ALA A 144 0.50 -13.38 10.37
CA ALA A 144 1.39 -12.79 9.37
C ALA A 144 1.12 -13.39 7.97
N SER A 145 -0.12 -13.80 7.71
CA SER A 145 -0.49 -14.44 6.45
C SER A 145 -1.69 -13.72 5.83
N VAL A 146 -1.58 -13.42 4.55
CA VAL A 146 -2.64 -12.79 3.76
C VAL A 146 -2.95 -13.64 2.53
N GLU A 147 -4.22 -13.67 2.13
CA GLU A 147 -4.62 -14.06 0.78
C GLU A 147 -4.62 -12.81 -0.09
N VAL A 148 -3.92 -12.87 -1.22
CA VAL A 148 -3.89 -11.81 -2.24
C VAL A 148 -4.62 -12.31 -3.47
N GLN A 149 -5.72 -11.64 -3.81
CA GLN A 149 -6.45 -11.86 -5.04
C GLN A 149 -6.16 -10.72 -6.01
N ALA A 150 -5.62 -11.04 -7.20
CA ALA A 150 -5.31 -10.08 -8.25
C ALA A 150 -5.44 -10.75 -9.62
N ALA A 151 -6.01 -10.06 -10.61
CA ALA A 151 -6.18 -10.56 -11.98
C ALA A 151 -6.81 -11.98 -12.08
N GLY A 152 -7.73 -12.30 -11.16
CA GLY A 152 -8.38 -13.62 -11.08
C GLY A 152 -7.52 -14.74 -10.47
N GLN A 153 -6.29 -14.45 -10.08
CA GLN A 153 -5.41 -15.37 -9.34
C GLN A 153 -5.53 -15.13 -7.83
N ARG A 154 -5.28 -16.18 -7.04
CA ARG A 154 -5.18 -16.11 -5.58
C ARG A 154 -3.84 -16.66 -5.12
N HIS A 155 -3.19 -15.92 -4.22
CA HIS A 155 -1.91 -16.30 -3.64
C HIS A 155 -1.97 -16.18 -2.12
N THR A 156 -1.65 -17.25 -1.41
CA THR A 156 -1.36 -17.19 0.03
C THR A 156 0.05 -16.67 0.22
N VAL A 157 0.18 -15.55 0.93
CA VAL A 157 1.44 -14.83 1.15
C VAL A 157 1.74 -14.78 2.63
N GLU A 158 2.92 -15.25 3.01
CA GLU A 158 3.49 -15.00 4.33
C GLU A 158 4.17 -13.63 4.33
N VAL A 159 3.61 -12.67 5.06
CA VAL A 159 4.11 -11.30 5.12
C VAL A 159 5.48 -11.29 5.79
N GLU A 160 6.50 -10.82 5.07
CA GLU A 160 7.85 -10.72 5.60
C GLU A 160 7.91 -9.56 6.62
N LEU A 161 8.22 -9.82 7.89
CA LEU A 161 8.23 -8.78 8.92
C LEU A 161 9.62 -8.20 9.09
N PHE A 162 9.85 -6.99 8.58
CA PHE A 162 11.15 -6.32 8.71
C PHE A 162 11.24 -5.53 10.01
N ARG A 163 12.34 -5.70 10.75
CA ARG A 163 12.63 -4.94 11.98
C ARG A 163 12.61 -3.42 11.74
N ALA A 164 13.13 -2.97 10.60
CA ALA A 164 13.19 -1.55 10.24
C ALA A 164 11.82 -0.87 10.13
N GLU A 165 10.75 -1.66 9.90
CA GLU A 165 9.38 -1.16 9.80
C GLU A 165 8.68 -1.05 11.16
N ASN A 166 9.20 -1.70 12.21
CA ASN A 166 8.53 -1.78 13.52
C ASN A 166 8.25 -0.39 14.12
N ARG A 167 9.17 0.56 13.92
CA ARG A 167 9.01 1.96 14.38
C ARG A 167 7.81 2.69 13.76
N TYR A 168 7.27 2.18 12.64
CA TYR A 168 6.15 2.80 11.92
C TYR A 168 4.82 2.09 12.16
N VAL A 169 4.83 0.92 12.81
CA VAL A 169 3.62 0.14 13.08
C VAL A 169 3.35 -0.08 14.56
N SER A 170 4.34 0.15 15.43
CA SER A 170 4.13 0.15 16.87
C SER A 170 3.42 1.44 17.29
N SER A 171 2.36 1.28 18.09
CA SER A 171 1.67 2.35 18.80
C SER A 171 2.32 2.67 20.16
N GLU A 172 3.30 1.88 20.61
CA GLU A 172 4.04 2.21 21.84
C GLU A 172 4.92 3.45 21.59
N PRO A 173 4.80 4.50 22.42
CA PRO A 173 5.77 5.59 22.37
C PRO A 173 7.14 5.00 22.60
N THR A 174 8.08 5.25 21.68
CA THR A 174 9.50 4.95 21.91
C THR A 174 9.97 5.89 23.02
N ILE A 175 9.71 5.53 24.27
CA ILE A 175 10.34 6.16 25.41
C ILE A 175 11.81 5.72 25.32
N LEU A 176 12.65 6.61 24.81
CA LEU A 176 14.09 6.55 25.00
C LEU A 176 14.32 6.38 26.50
N ARG A 177 14.67 5.17 26.93
CA ARG A 177 15.23 4.96 28.25
C ARG A 177 16.61 5.58 28.23
N THR A 178 16.68 6.84 28.64
CA THR A 178 17.91 7.46 29.10
C THR A 178 18.32 6.74 30.37
N SER A 179 19.09 5.67 30.24
CA SER A 179 19.77 5.03 31.35
C SER A 179 21.14 4.59 30.87
N GLU A 180 22.14 4.94 31.68
CA GLU A 180 23.58 4.64 31.56
C GLU A 180 24.40 5.64 30.74
N LEU A 181 24.48 6.87 31.24
CA LEU A 181 25.76 7.58 31.28
C LEU A 181 26.23 7.51 32.74
N GLU A 182 27.15 6.60 33.04
CA GLU A 182 27.88 6.64 34.32
C GLU A 182 28.71 7.93 34.36
N PRO A 183 28.73 8.65 35.49
CA PRO A 183 29.72 9.69 35.71
C PRO A 183 31.08 9.03 35.96
N VAL A 184 32.07 9.41 35.16
CA VAL A 184 33.48 9.13 35.47
C VAL A 184 33.92 10.20 36.48
N ASP A 185 34.27 9.76 37.69
CA ASP A 185 34.95 10.57 38.72
C ASP A 185 36.30 11.12 38.23
#